data_AF-A0A803QBV3-F1
#
_entry.id   AF-A0A803QBV3-F1
#
_cell.length_a   1.000
_cell.length_b   1.000
_cell.length_c   1.000
_cell.angle_alpha   90.00
_cell.angle_beta   90.00
_cell.angle_gamma   90.00
#
_symmetry.space_group_name_H-M   'P 1'
#
loop_
_entity.id
_entity.type
_entity.pdbx_description
1 polymer ?
#
loop_
_entity_poly.entity_id
_entity_poly.type
_entity_poly.pdbx_seq_one_letter_code
_entity_poly.pdbx_strand_id
1 'polypeptide(L)'
;MITKKTQPTIICNPEKSRSEYCELETDVGIVGKTYSVFFVKPSSQVAETDTNINSTSSLWSVRPYARKDDATAMGSVKKWSISAVENQEDVPECTIKHSVPALLFSLGGYVGNNFHEFTDVVIPLFITSRKFNGEVQFLVSDKRLYFIEKYKKVLRALSNYDVIDINEVESSQQVHCFPSAIIGLKRHEKEMRIDPERHTYSMKDFRDFLRETYSLKKEKAIQIINDNNNSSSLQKRPRLLLVTRRRTRAFTNEGDILKTAKSLGYEVIVAEAISNLQKFAELVNSCDVLMGVHGAGLTNIVFLLKMLFSFRFFQSEGLNG
;
A
#
# COMPACT_ATOMS: atom_id res chain seq x y z
N MET A 1 -17.37 -21.50 29.65
CA MET A 1 -17.75 -20.96 28.33
C MET A 1 -16.89 -21.65 27.29
N ILE A 2 -17.47 -22.55 26.49
CA ILE A 2 -16.77 -23.18 25.38
C ILE A 2 -16.74 -22.14 24.27
N THR A 3 -15.58 -21.53 24.03
CA THR A 3 -15.34 -20.70 22.85
C THR A 3 -15.58 -21.60 21.64
N LYS A 4 -16.62 -21.29 20.83
CA LYS A 4 -16.77 -21.88 19.49
C LYS A 4 -15.47 -21.58 18.75
N LYS A 5 -14.61 -22.59 18.55
CA LYS A 5 -13.51 -22.51 17.60
C LYS A 5 -14.16 -22.36 16.23
N THR A 6 -14.15 -21.15 15.69
CA THR A 6 -14.47 -20.88 14.30
C THR A 6 -13.57 -21.78 13.45
N GLN A 7 -14.15 -22.46 12.45
CA GLN A 7 -13.40 -23.35 11.58
C GLN A 7 -12.35 -22.55 10.78
N PRO A 8 -11.17 -23.13 10.49
CA PRO A 8 -10.13 -22.45 9.73
C PRO A 8 -10.62 -22.15 8.31
N THR A 9 -10.59 -20.87 7.93
CA THR A 9 -11.00 -20.40 6.61
C THR A 9 -9.79 -20.30 5.67
N ILE A 10 -9.86 -20.92 4.50
CA ILE A 10 -8.84 -20.83 3.44
C ILE A 10 -9.49 -20.21 2.20
N ILE A 11 -9.08 -18.99 1.84
CA ILE A 11 -9.59 -18.28 0.67
C ILE A 11 -8.42 -17.93 -0.24
N CYS A 12 -8.42 -18.47 -1.46
CA CYS A 12 -7.37 -18.23 -2.43
C CYS A 12 -7.93 -17.71 -3.75
N ASN A 13 -7.33 -16.64 -4.27
CA ASN A 13 -7.69 -15.99 -5.52
C ASN A 13 -9.21 -15.80 -5.70
N PRO A 14 -9.88 -15.08 -4.77
CA PRO A 14 -11.31 -14.91 -4.83
C PRO A 14 -11.72 -14.26 -6.16
N GLU A 15 -12.85 -14.71 -6.69
CA GLU A 15 -13.39 -14.23 -7.96
C GLU A 15 -13.55 -12.70 -7.94
N LYS A 16 -13.32 -12.07 -9.10
CA LYS A 16 -13.40 -10.60 -9.31
C LYS A 16 -12.35 -9.77 -8.55
N SER A 17 -11.37 -10.39 -7.89
CA SER A 17 -10.21 -9.69 -7.30
C SER A 17 -9.23 -9.20 -8.38
N ARG A 18 -8.77 -7.94 -8.26
CA ARG A 18 -7.69 -7.35 -9.07
C ARG A 18 -6.28 -7.68 -8.55
N SER A 19 -6.20 -8.50 -7.51
CA SER A 19 -4.95 -8.94 -6.91
C SER A 19 -5.02 -10.44 -6.65
N GLU A 20 -3.90 -11.12 -6.90
CA GLU A 20 -3.74 -12.50 -6.47
C GLU A 20 -3.40 -12.48 -4.99
N TYR A 21 -4.23 -13.14 -4.17
CA TYR A 21 -3.93 -13.31 -2.76
C TYR A 21 -4.57 -14.57 -2.20
N CYS A 22 -4.01 -15.06 -1.09
CA CYS A 22 -4.57 -16.12 -0.28
C CYS A 22 -4.62 -15.70 1.19
N GLU A 23 -5.72 -15.98 1.87
CA GLU A 23 -5.85 -15.89 3.33
C GLU A 23 -5.93 -17.29 3.91
N LEU A 24 -5.03 -17.59 4.84
CA LEU A 24 -4.85 -18.88 5.49
C LEU A 24 -5.05 -18.69 6.99
N GLU A 25 -6.22 -19.02 7.52
CA GLU A 25 -6.52 -18.97 8.96
C GLU A 25 -6.15 -20.29 9.66
N THR A 26 -4.90 -20.72 9.48
CA THR A 26 -4.34 -21.95 10.05
C THR A 26 -2.83 -21.79 10.21
N ASP A 27 -2.19 -22.69 10.96
CA ASP A 27 -0.73 -22.72 11.07
C ASP A 27 -0.10 -22.90 9.67
N VAL A 28 0.87 -22.05 9.35
CA VAL A 28 1.58 -22.07 8.07
C VAL A 28 3.08 -22.14 8.27
N GLY A 29 3.77 -22.88 7.40
CA GLY A 29 5.22 -22.84 7.23
C GLY A 29 5.59 -22.13 5.93
N ILE A 30 6.41 -21.09 6.00
CA ILE A 30 6.83 -20.27 4.86
C ILE A 30 8.33 -20.45 4.61
N VAL A 31 8.68 -20.84 3.38
CA VAL A 31 10.06 -21.10 2.94
C VAL A 31 10.40 -20.19 1.78
N GLY A 32 11.15 -19.13 2.04
CA GLY A 32 11.43 -18.12 1.02
C GLY A 32 12.44 -18.53 -0.04
N LYS A 33 13.30 -19.52 0.22
CA LYS A 33 14.25 -20.06 -0.78
C LYS A 33 13.53 -20.76 -1.95
N THR A 34 12.44 -21.47 -1.66
CA THR A 34 11.66 -22.21 -2.65
C THR A 34 10.35 -21.51 -3.03
N TYR A 35 10.09 -20.32 -2.46
CA TYR A 35 8.84 -19.58 -2.64
C TYR A 35 7.61 -20.43 -2.28
N SER A 36 7.68 -21.17 -1.18
CA SER A 36 6.66 -22.15 -0.81
C SER A 36 6.00 -21.80 0.51
N VAL A 37 4.70 -22.03 0.58
CA VAL A 37 3.86 -21.94 1.77
C VAL A 37 3.19 -23.30 1.97
N PHE A 38 3.27 -23.84 3.18
CA PHE A 38 2.70 -25.12 3.55
C PHE A 38 1.71 -24.93 4.68
N PHE A 39 0.61 -25.68 4.66
CA PHE A 39 -0.34 -25.74 5.78
C PHE A 39 -1.00 -27.11 5.84
N VAL A 40 -1.43 -27.53 7.04
CA VAL A 40 -2.10 -28.81 7.22
C VAL A 40 -3.58 -28.72 6.85
N LYS A 41 -4.09 -29.66 6.06
CA LYS A 41 -5.51 -29.76 5.73
C LYS A 41 -6.35 -29.87 7.00
N PRO A 42 -7.41 -29.07 7.17
CA PRO A 42 -8.34 -29.26 8.28
C PRO A 42 -9.00 -30.65 8.18
N SER A 43 -8.94 -31.45 9.23
CA SER A 43 -9.63 -32.75 9.29
C SER A 43 -11.15 -32.54 9.25
N SER A 44 -11.81 -32.98 8.18
CA SER A 44 -13.22 -32.68 7.90
C SER A 44 -14.19 -33.34 8.89
N GLN A 45 -14.89 -32.53 9.70
CA GLN A 45 -16.34 -32.66 9.87
C GLN A 45 -16.95 -31.31 9.47
N VAL A 46 -16.99 -31.04 8.17
CA VAL A 46 -17.49 -29.75 7.65
C VAL A 46 -18.49 -30.05 6.56
N ALA A 47 -19.72 -29.57 6.77
CA ALA A 47 -20.76 -29.49 5.77
C ALA A 47 -20.27 -28.57 4.64
N GLU A 48 -20.33 -29.09 3.42
CA GLU A 48 -20.13 -28.36 2.17
C GLU A 48 -21.09 -27.17 2.12
N THR A 49 -20.60 -25.98 2.44
CA THR A 49 -21.18 -24.74 1.93
C THR A 49 -20.13 -24.10 1.04
N ASP A 50 -20.25 -24.39 -0.25
CA ASP A 50 -19.67 -23.69 -1.40
C ASP A 50 -18.23 -23.17 -1.24
N THR A 51 -17.25 -24.01 -1.56
CA THR A 51 -16.15 -23.69 -2.48
C THR A 51 -15.21 -24.89 -2.62
N ASN A 52 -15.21 -25.56 -3.78
CA ASN A 52 -14.10 -26.28 -4.43
C ASN A 52 -12.89 -26.77 -3.59
N ILE A 53 -13.09 -27.47 -2.45
CA ILE A 53 -12.04 -28.27 -1.82
C ILE A 53 -12.24 -29.73 -2.24
N ASN A 54 -12.31 -29.99 -3.56
CA ASN A 54 -12.28 -31.35 -4.06
C ASN A 54 -10.82 -31.78 -4.29
N SER A 55 -10.32 -32.57 -3.34
CA SER A 55 -9.50 -33.77 -3.54
C SER A 55 -8.76 -33.88 -4.88
N THR A 56 -7.60 -33.24 -4.98
CA THR A 56 -6.33 -33.71 -5.60
C THR A 56 -5.35 -32.53 -5.59
N SER A 57 -4.32 -32.59 -4.73
CA SER A 57 -3.24 -31.58 -4.62
C SER A 57 -3.71 -30.11 -4.75
N SER A 58 -4.33 -29.55 -3.71
CA SER A 58 -4.71 -28.13 -3.68
C SER A 58 -3.45 -27.25 -3.61
N LEU A 59 -2.80 -27.10 -4.76
CA LEU A 59 -1.63 -26.27 -5.01
C LEU A 59 -2.11 -24.95 -5.60
N TRP A 60 -2.36 -23.96 -4.74
CA TRP A 60 -2.58 -22.61 -5.24
C TRP A 60 -1.26 -21.96 -5.59
N SER A 61 -1.34 -20.93 -6.41
CA SER A 61 -0.19 -20.08 -6.64
C SER A 61 -0.60 -18.63 -6.76
N VAL A 62 0.26 -17.77 -6.20
CA VAL A 62 0.06 -16.35 -6.07
C VAL A 62 1.36 -15.63 -6.39
N ARG A 63 1.28 -14.58 -7.22
CA ARG A 63 2.30 -13.54 -7.26
C ARG A 63 1.85 -12.42 -6.31
N PRO A 64 2.51 -12.22 -5.16
CA PRO A 64 1.95 -11.42 -4.07
C PRO A 64 2.12 -9.91 -4.29
N TYR A 65 1.61 -9.40 -5.42
CA TYR A 65 1.65 -8.01 -5.86
C TYR A 65 0.27 -7.59 -6.37
N ALA A 66 -0.14 -6.36 -6.05
CA ALA A 66 -1.53 -5.93 -6.19
C ALA A 66 -1.94 -5.48 -7.60
N ARG A 67 -1.42 -6.13 -8.65
CA ARG A 67 -1.64 -5.71 -10.05
C ARG A 67 -1.73 -6.92 -10.99
N LYS A 68 -2.65 -7.83 -10.66
CA LYS A 68 -2.82 -9.14 -11.31
C LYS A 68 -2.85 -9.08 -12.84
N ASP A 69 -3.57 -8.11 -13.40
CA ASP A 69 -3.83 -8.02 -14.84
C ASP A 69 -2.67 -7.38 -15.64
N ASP A 70 -1.60 -6.93 -14.98
CA ASP A 70 -0.48 -6.24 -15.63
C ASP A 70 0.72 -7.18 -15.81
N ALA A 71 0.83 -7.75 -17.01
CA ALA A 71 1.88 -8.72 -17.33
C ALA A 71 3.30 -8.18 -17.13
N THR A 72 3.52 -6.86 -17.31
CA THR A 72 4.84 -6.25 -17.15
C THR A 72 5.23 -6.20 -15.67
N ALA A 73 4.35 -5.67 -14.82
CA ALA A 73 4.58 -5.64 -13.38
C ALA A 73 4.74 -7.06 -12.84
N MET A 74 3.82 -7.94 -13.23
CA MET A 74 3.83 -9.32 -12.75
C MET A 74 5.07 -10.06 -13.21
N GLY A 75 5.59 -9.81 -14.42
CA GLY A 75 6.80 -10.44 -14.95
C GLY A 75 8.03 -10.41 -14.03
N SER A 76 8.16 -9.38 -13.20
CA SER A 76 9.24 -9.22 -12.22
C SER A 76 8.90 -9.72 -10.81
N VAL A 77 7.65 -10.13 -10.56
CA VAL A 77 7.16 -10.63 -9.27
C VAL A 77 7.29 -12.14 -9.22
N LYS A 78 7.95 -12.64 -8.18
CA LYS A 78 8.12 -14.09 -8.00
C LYS A 78 6.81 -14.78 -7.65
N LYS A 79 6.63 -15.97 -8.21
CA LYS A 79 5.44 -16.82 -8.04
C LYS A 79 5.63 -17.73 -6.83
N TRP A 80 4.71 -17.66 -5.88
CA TRP A 80 4.72 -18.48 -4.66
C TRP A 80 3.75 -19.65 -4.80
N SER A 81 4.16 -20.84 -4.38
CA SER A 81 3.32 -22.03 -4.26
C SER A 81 2.72 -22.13 -2.87
N ILE A 82 1.46 -22.53 -2.79
CA ILE A 82 0.74 -22.73 -1.53
C ILE A 82 0.17 -24.14 -1.56
N SER A 83 0.70 -25.00 -0.69
CA SER A 83 0.44 -26.44 -0.69
C SER A 83 -0.24 -26.86 0.60
N ALA A 84 -1.38 -27.55 0.47
CA ALA A 84 -2.00 -28.24 1.59
C ALA A 84 -1.36 -29.63 1.78
N VAL A 85 -0.89 -29.93 3.00
CA VAL A 85 -0.32 -31.25 3.37
C VAL A 85 -1.26 -32.02 4.29
N GLU A 86 -1.11 -33.34 4.38
CA GLU A 86 -2.04 -34.20 5.14
C GLU A 86 -1.63 -34.31 6.61
N ASN A 87 -0.34 -34.46 6.88
CA ASN A 87 0.19 -34.60 8.23
C ASN A 87 1.07 -33.41 8.60
N GLN A 88 1.16 -33.11 9.90
CA GLN A 88 2.06 -32.08 10.41
C GLN A 88 3.53 -32.38 10.10
N GLU A 89 3.88 -33.67 10.02
CA GLU A 89 5.23 -34.16 9.68
C GLU A 89 5.64 -33.82 8.24
N ASP A 90 4.68 -33.55 7.36
CA ASP A 90 4.92 -33.16 5.97
C ASP A 90 5.21 -31.65 5.84
N VAL A 91 4.96 -30.85 6.90
CA VAL A 91 5.36 -29.45 6.96
C VAL A 91 6.84 -29.39 7.36
N PRO A 92 7.71 -28.68 6.62
CA PRO A 92 9.10 -28.49 7.02
C PRO A 92 9.22 -28.00 8.47
N GLU A 93 10.16 -28.56 9.22
CA GLU A 93 10.34 -28.22 10.63
C GLU A 93 10.63 -26.72 10.80
N CYS A 94 9.90 -26.08 11.72
CA CYS A 94 10.00 -24.65 11.97
C CYS A 94 11.38 -24.29 12.53
N THR A 95 12.18 -23.58 11.75
CA THR A 95 13.44 -22.98 12.23
C THR A 95 13.17 -21.75 13.09
N ILE A 96 12.14 -20.97 12.72
CA ILE A 96 11.75 -19.75 13.42
C ILE A 96 10.25 -19.78 13.63
N LYS A 97 9.79 -19.62 14.88
CA LYS A 97 8.37 -19.59 15.24
C LYS A 97 7.95 -18.17 15.59
N HIS A 98 6.84 -17.73 15.03
CA HIS A 98 6.24 -16.42 15.27
C HIS A 98 4.89 -16.59 15.96
N SER A 99 4.52 -15.66 16.83
CA SER A 99 3.24 -15.68 17.57
C SER A 99 2.13 -14.84 16.94
N VAL A 100 2.44 -14.10 15.87
CA VAL A 100 1.50 -13.22 15.14
C VAL A 100 1.32 -13.68 13.70
N PRO A 101 0.22 -13.33 13.02
CA PRO A 101 0.02 -13.63 11.60
C PRO A 101 1.14 -13.06 10.71
N ALA A 102 1.38 -13.69 9.57
CA ALA A 102 2.23 -13.12 8.51
C ALA A 102 1.42 -12.37 7.45
N LEU A 103 2.01 -11.30 6.91
CA LEU A 103 1.59 -10.70 5.64
C LEU A 103 2.78 -10.72 4.68
N LEU A 104 2.70 -11.58 3.66
CA LEU A 104 3.72 -11.73 2.62
C LEU A 104 3.35 -10.91 1.39
N PHE A 105 4.23 -10.01 0.97
CA PHE A 105 4.04 -9.19 -0.25
C PHE A 105 5.35 -9.00 -1.02
N SER A 106 5.24 -8.75 -2.32
CA SER A 106 6.40 -8.51 -3.20
C SER A 106 6.61 -7.02 -3.47
N LEU A 107 7.87 -6.61 -3.58
CA LEU A 107 8.30 -5.30 -4.09
C LEU A 107 8.87 -5.37 -5.52
N GLY A 108 8.61 -6.46 -6.24
CA GLY A 108 9.20 -6.77 -7.54
C GLY A 108 8.61 -6.01 -8.73
N GLY A 109 7.39 -5.48 -8.62
CA GLY A 109 6.68 -4.77 -9.70
C GLY A 109 7.20 -3.35 -9.96
N TYR A 110 6.30 -2.37 -9.99
CA TYR A 110 6.64 -0.97 -10.34
C TYR A 110 7.20 -0.13 -9.18
N VAL A 111 7.73 -0.79 -8.15
CA VAL A 111 8.44 -0.12 -7.05
C VAL A 111 9.64 0.61 -7.65
N GLY A 112 9.52 1.93 -7.71
CA GLY A 112 10.46 2.89 -8.34
C GLY A 112 9.71 4.14 -8.76
N ASN A 113 8.40 3.98 -8.96
CA ASN A 113 7.48 5.02 -9.36
C ASN A 113 6.51 5.34 -8.21
N ASN A 114 6.52 6.59 -7.74
CA ASN A 114 5.70 7.04 -6.61
C ASN A 114 4.21 6.72 -6.75
N PHE A 115 3.64 6.81 -7.96
CA PHE A 115 2.25 6.45 -8.19
C PHE A 115 1.99 4.97 -7.90
N HIS A 116 2.85 4.09 -8.41
CA HIS A 116 2.73 2.65 -8.22
C HIS A 116 3.03 2.21 -6.79
N GLU A 117 4.03 2.82 -6.15
CA GLU A 117 4.29 2.55 -4.72
C GLU A 117 3.05 2.80 -3.88
N PHE A 118 2.30 3.88 -4.11
CA PHE A 118 1.05 4.12 -3.39
C PHE A 118 -0.08 3.18 -3.82
N THR A 119 -0.32 3.04 -5.13
CA THR A 119 -1.51 2.32 -5.61
C THR A 119 -1.39 0.80 -5.54
N ASP A 120 -0.18 0.25 -5.65
CA ASP A 120 0.06 -1.18 -5.74
C ASP A 120 0.64 -1.75 -4.42
N VAL A 121 1.18 -0.90 -3.53
CA VAL A 121 1.83 -1.34 -2.29
C VAL A 121 1.28 -0.65 -1.04
N VAL A 122 1.45 0.67 -0.88
CA VAL A 122 1.16 1.36 0.41
C VAL A 122 -0.34 1.35 0.77
N ILE A 123 -1.23 1.67 -0.18
CA ILE A 123 -2.67 1.61 0.06
C ILE A 123 -3.11 0.14 0.28
N PRO A 124 -2.73 -0.83 -0.58
CA PRO A 124 -3.03 -2.24 -0.34
C PRO A 124 -2.48 -2.79 0.99
N LEU A 125 -1.29 -2.37 1.42
CA LEU A 125 -0.72 -2.69 2.73
C LEU A 125 -1.63 -2.19 3.85
N PHE A 126 -2.05 -0.92 3.80
CA PHE A 126 -2.98 -0.36 4.78
C PHE A 126 -4.29 -1.15 4.83
N ILE A 127 -4.92 -1.41 3.67
CA ILE A 127 -6.17 -2.18 3.60
C ILE A 127 -6.01 -3.59 4.21
N THR A 128 -4.90 -4.25 3.90
CA THR A 128 -4.69 -5.67 4.26
C THR A 128 -4.26 -5.85 5.71
N SER A 129 -3.43 -4.94 6.23
CA SER A 129 -2.78 -5.09 7.55
C SER A 129 -3.50 -4.37 8.68
N ARG A 130 -4.27 -3.30 8.41
CA ARG A 130 -4.81 -2.44 9.47
C ARG A 130 -5.72 -3.18 10.46
N LYS A 131 -6.39 -4.26 10.02
CA LYS A 131 -7.20 -5.15 10.88
C LYS A 131 -6.42 -5.79 12.04
N PHE A 132 -5.10 -5.90 11.93
CA PHE A 132 -4.25 -6.50 12.96
C PHE A 132 -3.73 -5.51 14.00
N ASN A 133 -3.97 -4.20 13.82
CA ASN A 133 -3.54 -3.15 14.76
C ASN A 133 -2.05 -3.25 15.19
N GLY A 134 -1.16 -3.55 14.24
CA GLY A 134 0.28 -3.72 14.50
C GLY A 134 0.71 -5.16 14.77
N GLU A 135 -0.20 -6.06 15.15
CA GLU A 135 0.09 -7.48 15.45
C GLU A 135 0.13 -8.34 14.18
N VAL A 136 1.05 -8.03 13.28
CA VAL A 136 1.27 -8.77 12.03
C VAL A 136 2.73 -8.65 11.61
N GLN A 137 3.39 -9.77 11.30
CA GLN A 137 4.76 -9.79 10.79
C GLN A 137 4.77 -9.56 9.28
N PHE A 138 5.50 -8.55 8.82
CA PHE A 138 5.70 -8.32 7.39
C PHE A 138 6.84 -9.18 6.85
N LEU A 139 6.52 -9.95 5.80
CA LEU A 139 7.47 -10.71 5.01
C LEU A 139 7.53 -10.08 3.62
N VAL A 140 8.72 -9.69 3.17
CA VAL A 140 8.93 -9.06 1.87
C VAL A 140 9.68 -9.99 0.94
N SER A 141 9.07 -10.27 -0.20
CA SER A 141 9.73 -10.88 -1.36
C SER A 141 10.19 -9.78 -2.33
N ASP A 142 11.23 -10.06 -3.12
CA ASP A 142 11.75 -9.13 -4.13
C ASP A 142 12.13 -7.75 -3.54
N LYS A 143 12.75 -7.75 -2.36
CA LYS A 143 13.00 -6.55 -1.54
C LYS A 143 13.70 -5.44 -2.32
N ARG A 144 13.20 -4.22 -2.13
CA ARG A 144 13.79 -2.98 -2.63
C ARG A 144 14.18 -2.11 -1.43
N LEU A 145 15.47 -2.08 -1.07
CA LEU A 145 15.96 -1.35 0.11
C LEU A 145 15.50 0.10 0.15
N TYR A 146 15.54 0.79 -0.99
CA TYR A 146 15.11 2.19 -1.06
C TYR A 146 13.63 2.38 -0.67
N PHE A 147 12.74 1.42 -1.00
CA PHE A 147 11.33 1.47 -0.62
C PHE A 147 11.18 1.31 0.89
N ILE A 148 11.89 0.34 1.47
CA ILE A 148 11.88 0.09 2.92
C ILE A 148 12.31 1.34 3.68
N GLU A 149 13.38 2.01 3.24
CA GLU A 149 13.84 3.26 3.87
C GLU A 149 12.87 4.43 3.64
N LYS A 150 12.35 4.60 2.42
CA LYS A 150 11.40 5.67 2.08
C LYS A 150 10.10 5.57 2.90
N TYR A 151 9.57 4.36 3.07
CA TYR A 151 8.29 4.10 3.75
C TYR A 151 8.45 3.56 5.17
N LYS A 152 9.65 3.64 5.76
CA LYS A 152 9.97 3.11 7.09
C LYS A 152 8.96 3.49 8.19
N LYS A 153 8.52 4.75 8.21
CA LYS A 153 7.51 5.22 9.17
C LYS A 153 6.15 4.57 8.97
N VAL A 154 5.72 4.40 7.72
CA VAL A 154 4.46 3.73 7.38
C VAL A 154 4.51 2.25 7.75
N LEU A 155 5.61 1.56 7.44
CA LEU A 155 5.79 0.15 7.78
C LEU A 155 5.71 -0.07 9.29
N ARG A 156 6.42 0.74 10.07
CA ARG A 156 6.38 0.72 11.55
C ARG A 156 5.05 1.13 12.17
N ALA A 157 4.24 1.91 11.46
CA ALA A 157 2.91 2.29 11.93
C ALA A 157 1.84 1.23 11.60
N LEU A 158 2.15 0.27 10.71
CA LEU A 158 1.25 -0.83 10.35
C LEU A 158 1.63 -2.17 11.00
N SER A 159 2.89 -2.32 11.42
CA SER A 159 3.42 -3.52 12.10
C SER A 159 4.35 -3.11 13.24
N ASN A 160 4.20 -3.78 14.38
CA ASN A 160 5.07 -3.63 15.55
C ASN A 160 6.41 -4.38 15.39
N TYR A 161 6.59 -5.11 14.29
CA TYR A 161 7.73 -5.99 14.04
C TYR A 161 8.59 -5.46 12.89
N ASP A 162 9.89 -5.75 12.92
CA ASP A 162 10.79 -5.40 11.82
C ASP A 162 10.47 -6.21 10.57
N VAL A 163 10.59 -5.57 9.40
CA VAL A 163 10.31 -6.23 8.12
C VAL A 163 11.36 -7.31 7.84
N ILE A 164 10.91 -8.54 7.59
CA ILE A 164 11.77 -9.65 7.22
C ILE A 164 11.88 -9.71 5.69
N ASP A 165 13.11 -9.71 5.17
CA ASP A 165 13.34 -10.17 3.81
C ASP A 165 13.27 -11.68 3.79
N ILE A 166 12.19 -12.23 3.24
CA ILE A 166 12.00 -13.68 3.26
C ILE A 166 12.93 -14.39 2.27
N ASN A 167 13.54 -13.67 1.33
CA ASN A 167 14.45 -14.23 0.34
C ASN A 167 15.93 -14.07 0.72
N GLU A 168 16.24 -13.23 1.71
CA GLU A 168 17.59 -13.06 2.27
C GLU A 168 17.84 -14.20 3.26
N VAL A 169 18.79 -15.09 2.95
CA VAL A 169 19.09 -16.23 3.82
C VAL A 169 20.60 -16.34 3.98
N GLU A 170 21.12 -16.02 5.16
CA GLU A 170 22.54 -16.22 5.51
C GLU A 170 22.89 -17.72 5.60
N SER A 171 21.91 -18.60 5.87
CA SER A 171 22.06 -20.06 5.95
C SER A 171 20.97 -20.78 5.16
N SER A 172 21.31 -21.86 4.46
CA SER A 172 20.33 -22.68 3.71
C SER A 172 19.17 -23.18 4.60
N GLN A 173 17.91 -22.90 4.21
CA GLN A 173 16.65 -23.46 4.74
C GLN A 173 16.12 -22.89 6.08
N GLN A 174 15.94 -21.57 6.19
CA GLN A 174 15.05 -21.04 7.23
C GLN A 174 13.57 -21.28 6.87
N VAL A 175 12.84 -21.93 7.77
CA VAL A 175 11.39 -22.11 7.72
C VAL A 175 10.76 -21.21 8.78
N HIS A 176 9.95 -20.24 8.35
CA HIS A 176 9.22 -19.35 9.24
C HIS A 176 7.79 -19.87 9.45
N CYS A 177 7.43 -20.15 10.69
CA CYS A 177 6.10 -20.64 11.04
C CYS A 177 5.25 -19.57 11.72
N PHE A 178 3.98 -19.45 11.30
CA PHE A 178 3.02 -18.46 11.78
C PHE A 178 1.66 -19.11 12.07
N PRO A 179 0.86 -18.56 13.01
CA PRO A 179 -0.49 -19.05 13.31
C PRO A 179 -1.53 -18.79 12.19
N SER A 180 -1.22 -17.91 11.24
CA SER A 180 -1.99 -17.63 10.03
C SER A 180 -1.17 -16.77 9.08
N ALA A 181 -1.57 -16.70 7.81
CA ALA A 181 -0.94 -15.81 6.87
C ALA A 181 -1.88 -15.25 5.80
N ILE A 182 -1.53 -14.06 5.32
CA ILE A 182 -2.05 -13.51 4.08
C ILE A 182 -0.89 -13.44 3.08
N ILE A 183 -1.05 -14.12 1.94
CA ILE A 183 -0.08 -14.16 0.86
C ILE A 183 -0.60 -13.26 -0.25
N GLY A 184 -0.01 -12.09 -0.44
CA GLY A 184 -0.48 -11.06 -1.38
C GLY A 184 -1.23 -9.91 -0.71
N LEU A 185 -1.40 -8.81 -1.46
CA LEU A 185 -2.06 -7.60 -0.97
C LEU A 185 -3.46 -7.48 -1.56
N LYS A 186 -4.42 -7.06 -0.74
CA LYS A 186 -5.79 -6.74 -1.18
C LYS A 186 -5.82 -5.33 -1.74
N ARG A 187 -6.43 -5.16 -2.92
CA ARG A 187 -6.57 -3.86 -3.57
C ARG A 187 -7.97 -3.67 -4.14
N HIS A 188 -8.45 -2.43 -4.06
CA HIS A 188 -9.66 -2.00 -4.76
C HIS A 188 -9.47 -1.92 -6.27
N GLU A 189 -10.56 -1.97 -7.02
CA GLU A 189 -10.52 -1.92 -8.48
C GLU A 189 -9.95 -0.61 -9.02
N LYS A 190 -10.24 0.53 -8.37
CA LYS A 190 -9.80 1.84 -8.83
C LYS A 190 -8.48 2.23 -8.16
N GLU A 191 -7.56 2.75 -8.97
CA GLU A 191 -6.27 3.28 -8.49
C GLU A 191 -6.47 4.44 -7.51
N MET A 192 -5.58 4.54 -6.51
CA MET A 192 -5.59 5.60 -5.50
C MET A 192 -6.95 5.76 -4.78
N ARG A 193 -7.67 4.66 -4.57
CA ARG A 193 -8.96 4.63 -3.88
C ARG A 193 -9.06 3.46 -2.92
N ILE A 194 -9.89 3.67 -1.89
CA ILE A 194 -10.38 2.65 -0.97
C ILE A 194 -11.89 2.81 -0.95
N ASP A 195 -12.59 1.71 -1.19
CA ASP A 195 -14.04 1.65 -1.21
C ASP A 195 -14.54 1.11 0.14
N PRO A 196 -15.21 1.95 0.95
CA PRO A 196 -15.66 1.57 2.27
C PRO A 196 -16.80 0.54 2.25
N GLU A 197 -17.42 0.28 1.09
CA GLU A 197 -18.43 -0.78 0.97
C GLU A 197 -17.78 -2.17 0.84
N ARG A 198 -16.55 -2.22 0.32
CA ARG A 198 -15.78 -3.47 0.12
C ARG A 198 -14.72 -3.70 1.18
N HIS A 199 -14.37 -2.66 1.94
CA HIS A 199 -13.34 -2.69 2.97
C HIS A 199 -13.81 -1.91 4.20
N THR A 200 -13.34 -2.29 5.38
CA THR A 200 -13.64 -1.58 6.64
C THR A 200 -13.05 -0.18 6.74
N TYR A 201 -12.27 0.26 5.75
CA TYR A 201 -11.57 1.54 5.75
C TYR A 201 -11.91 2.36 4.52
N SER A 202 -11.69 3.67 4.60
CA SER A 202 -11.87 4.62 3.51
C SER A 202 -10.58 5.37 3.19
N MET A 203 -10.59 6.11 2.07
CA MET A 203 -9.49 7.05 1.77
C MET A 203 -9.32 8.13 2.85
N LYS A 204 -10.37 8.45 3.62
CA LYS A 204 -10.25 9.37 4.76
C LYS A 204 -9.39 8.73 5.84
N ASP A 205 -9.66 7.49 6.20
CA ASP A 205 -8.93 6.78 7.26
C ASP A 205 -7.47 6.57 6.89
N PHE A 206 -7.19 6.27 5.62
CA PHE A 206 -5.82 6.20 5.12
C PHE A 206 -5.07 7.54 5.23
N ARG A 207 -5.73 8.66 4.90
CA ARG A 207 -5.13 10.00 5.04
C ARG A 207 -4.90 10.37 6.50
N ASP A 208 -5.84 10.03 7.38
CA ASP A 208 -5.71 10.25 8.82
C ASP A 208 -4.55 9.43 9.39
N PHE A 209 -4.41 8.17 8.96
CA PHE A 209 -3.26 7.32 9.27
C PHE A 209 -1.93 7.94 8.83
N LEU A 210 -1.83 8.46 7.60
CA LEU A 210 -0.61 9.14 7.15
C LEU A 210 -0.34 10.42 7.95
N ARG A 211 -1.38 11.17 8.31
CA ARG A 211 -1.28 12.40 9.11
C ARG A 211 -0.68 12.09 10.48
N GLU A 212 -1.14 11.04 11.13
CA GLU A 212 -0.61 10.55 12.40
C GLU A 212 0.83 10.06 12.26
N THR A 213 1.08 9.17 11.28
CA THR A 213 2.39 8.57 10.99
C THR A 213 3.50 9.60 10.78
N TYR A 214 3.18 10.71 10.12
CA TYR A 214 4.13 11.79 9.84
C TYR A 214 3.97 13.00 10.77
N SER A 215 3.12 12.90 11.81
CA SER A 215 2.85 13.98 12.78
C SER A 215 2.53 15.33 12.13
N LEU A 216 1.72 15.28 11.07
CA LEU A 216 1.38 16.44 10.25
C LEU A 216 0.44 17.39 11.01
N LYS A 217 0.92 18.62 11.24
CA LYS A 217 0.34 19.57 12.20
C LYS A 217 -0.87 20.35 11.69
N LYS A 218 -1.05 20.50 10.36
CA LYS A 218 -2.15 21.30 9.83
C LYS A 218 -3.45 20.49 9.98
N GLU A 219 -4.37 20.97 10.81
CA GLU A 219 -5.65 20.27 11.08
C GLU A 219 -6.84 20.86 10.30
N LYS A 220 -6.76 22.15 9.93
CA LYS A 220 -7.82 22.88 9.24
C LYS A 220 -7.29 23.57 7.99
N ALA A 221 -8.08 23.58 6.93
CA ALA A 221 -7.82 24.44 5.77
C ALA A 221 -7.91 25.91 6.21
N ILE A 222 -7.22 26.81 5.50
CA ILE A 222 -7.37 28.24 5.72
C ILE A 222 -8.86 28.59 5.54
N GLN A 223 -9.46 29.20 6.56
CA GLN A 223 -10.75 29.85 6.40
C GLN A 223 -10.48 31.20 5.75
N ILE A 224 -10.89 31.37 4.49
CA ILE A 224 -10.94 32.70 3.88
C ILE A 224 -12.15 33.39 4.50
N ILE A 225 -11.92 34.13 5.58
CA ILE A 225 -12.95 34.96 6.18
C ILE A 225 -13.10 36.19 5.27
N ASN A 226 -14.23 36.27 4.56
CA ASN A 226 -14.66 37.47 3.83
C ASN A 226 -15.29 38.45 4.83
N ASP A 227 -14.50 38.96 5.77
CA ASP A 227 -14.97 40.04 6.63
C ASP A 227 -14.73 41.37 5.92
N ASN A 228 -15.81 41.98 5.44
CA ASN A 228 -15.87 43.36 4.93
C ASN A 228 -15.63 44.42 6.02
N ASN A 229 -15.10 44.04 7.19
CA ASN A 229 -14.89 44.95 8.31
C ASN A 229 -13.42 44.96 8.70
N ASN A 230 -12.84 46.16 8.63
CA ASN A 230 -11.50 46.56 9.04
C ASN A 230 -11.04 45.91 10.36
N SER A 231 -10.46 44.72 10.28
CA SER A 231 -9.71 44.13 11.39
C SER A 231 -8.44 43.49 10.85
N SER A 232 -7.33 44.02 11.33
CA SER A 232 -5.93 43.76 11.02
C SER A 232 -5.44 42.36 11.46
N SER A 233 -6.21 41.29 11.22
CA SER A 233 -5.63 39.95 11.20
C SER A 233 -4.92 39.78 9.87
N LEU A 234 -3.60 39.61 9.87
CA LEU A 234 -2.83 39.35 8.65
C LEU A 234 -3.51 38.26 7.81
N GLN A 235 -4.16 38.65 6.73
CA GLN A 235 -4.81 37.75 5.79
C GLN A 235 -3.69 36.94 5.13
N LYS A 236 -3.36 35.78 5.70
CA LYS A 236 -2.30 34.92 5.19
C LYS A 236 -2.65 34.48 3.78
N ARG A 237 -1.79 34.80 2.82
CA ARG A 237 -1.95 34.36 1.43
C ARG A 237 -2.02 32.84 1.39
N PRO A 238 -2.95 32.24 0.62
CA PRO A 238 -2.99 30.80 0.44
C PRO A 238 -1.70 30.32 -0.22
N ARG A 239 -1.16 29.20 0.27
CA ARG A 239 0.11 28.65 -0.21
C ARG A 239 -0.16 27.63 -1.31
N LEU A 240 0.36 27.85 -2.51
CA LEU A 240 0.25 26.92 -3.63
C LEU A 240 1.57 26.18 -3.80
N LEU A 241 1.54 24.85 -3.70
CA LEU A 241 2.65 24.00 -4.07
C LEU A 241 2.52 23.58 -5.53
N LEU A 242 3.45 24.05 -6.36
CA LEU A 242 3.65 23.58 -7.72
C LEU A 242 4.64 22.42 -7.70
N VAL A 243 4.13 21.21 -7.91
CA VAL A 243 4.93 20.00 -8.01
C VAL A 243 5.47 19.86 -9.43
N THR A 244 6.77 20.10 -9.58
CA THR A 244 7.47 20.02 -10.86
C THR A 244 8.15 18.67 -11.03
N ARG A 245 8.57 18.39 -12.27
CA ARG A 245 9.28 17.15 -12.64
C ARG A 245 10.39 17.54 -13.61
N ARG A 246 11.61 17.06 -13.37
CA ARG A 246 12.75 17.42 -14.23
C ARG A 246 12.94 16.53 -15.45
N ARG A 247 12.40 15.31 -15.42
CA ARG A 247 12.69 14.29 -16.46
C ARG A 247 11.55 14.06 -17.44
N THR A 248 10.38 13.67 -16.95
CA THR A 248 9.24 13.31 -17.83
C THR A 248 7.98 14.03 -17.41
N ARG A 249 7.14 14.38 -18.40
CA ARG A 249 5.88 15.14 -18.20
C ARG A 249 6.13 16.42 -17.37
N ALA A 250 7.14 17.19 -17.78
CA ALA A 250 7.52 18.46 -17.17
C ALA A 250 6.61 19.58 -17.67
N PHE A 251 6.45 20.64 -16.89
CA PHE A 251 5.82 21.87 -17.37
C PHE A 251 6.77 22.57 -18.35
N THR A 252 6.27 22.94 -19.52
CA THR A 252 7.01 23.74 -20.51
C THR A 252 6.89 25.24 -20.25
N ASN A 253 5.86 25.65 -19.51
CA ASN A 253 5.51 27.05 -19.21
C ASN A 253 5.52 27.34 -17.70
N GLU A 254 6.44 26.74 -16.94
CA GLU A 254 6.53 26.89 -15.47
C GLU A 254 6.57 28.36 -15.03
N GLY A 255 7.30 29.22 -15.77
CA GLY A 255 7.38 30.66 -15.50
C GLY A 255 6.03 31.37 -15.60
N ASP A 256 5.21 31.02 -16.58
CA ASP A 256 3.87 31.60 -16.76
C ASP A 256 2.91 31.14 -15.68
N ILE A 257 2.98 29.86 -15.29
CA ILE A 257 2.21 29.31 -14.18
C ILE A 257 2.56 30.04 -12.88
N LEU A 258 3.85 30.22 -12.60
CA LEU A 258 4.33 30.93 -11.42
C LEU A 258 3.85 32.39 -11.39
N LYS A 259 3.97 33.09 -12.52
CA LYS A 259 3.53 34.50 -12.64
C LYS A 259 2.02 34.61 -12.42
N THR A 260 1.24 33.73 -13.04
CA THR A 260 -0.22 33.71 -12.92
C THR A 260 -0.68 33.37 -11.52
N ALA A 261 -0.11 32.35 -10.88
CA ALA A 261 -0.45 32.00 -9.50
C ALA A 261 -0.12 33.13 -8.51
N LYS A 262 1.03 33.81 -8.69
CA LYS A 262 1.38 34.99 -7.88
C LYS A 262 0.43 36.17 -8.11
N SER A 263 0.01 36.43 -9.36
CA SER A 263 -0.94 37.51 -9.65
C SER A 263 -2.34 37.24 -9.10
N LEU A 264 -2.70 35.96 -8.93
CA LEU A 264 -3.91 35.52 -8.24
C LEU A 264 -3.80 35.58 -6.70
N GLY A 265 -2.68 36.06 -6.15
CA GLY A 265 -2.49 36.27 -4.71
C GLY A 265 -1.96 35.07 -3.93
N TYR A 266 -1.54 33.98 -4.59
CA TYR A 266 -0.94 32.84 -3.90
C TYR A 266 0.52 33.10 -3.49
N GLU A 267 0.91 32.56 -2.34
CA GLU A 267 2.31 32.29 -2.02
C GLU A 267 2.72 30.99 -2.71
N VAL A 268 3.52 31.07 -3.77
CA VAL A 268 3.85 29.89 -4.59
C VAL A 268 5.17 29.27 -4.15
N ILE A 269 5.15 27.96 -3.91
CA ILE A 269 6.31 27.13 -3.61
C ILE A 269 6.48 26.14 -4.75
N VAL A 270 7.70 26.00 -5.26
CA VAL A 270 8.03 25.06 -6.33
C VAL A 270 8.89 23.96 -5.73
N ALA A 271 8.47 22.71 -5.89
CA ALA A 271 9.28 21.57 -5.45
C ALA A 271 9.07 20.35 -6.34
N GLU A 272 10.14 19.57 -6.53
CA GLU A 272 10.04 18.22 -7.06
C GLU A 272 9.81 17.23 -5.91
N ALA A 273 9.07 16.15 -6.16
CA ALA A 273 8.90 15.10 -5.16
C ALA A 273 10.26 14.49 -4.79
N ILE A 274 10.67 14.66 -3.53
CA ILE A 274 11.94 14.14 -3.00
C ILE A 274 11.79 12.74 -2.39
N SER A 275 12.90 12.02 -2.25
CA SER A 275 12.92 10.69 -1.63
C SER A 275 12.59 10.71 -0.13
N ASN A 276 12.87 11.81 0.57
CA ASN A 276 12.48 11.97 1.98
C ASN A 276 10.98 12.26 2.08
N LEU A 277 10.20 11.18 2.22
CA LEU A 277 8.74 11.24 2.23
C LEU A 277 8.19 12.07 3.40
N GLN A 278 8.83 12.07 4.57
CA GLN A 278 8.40 12.89 5.70
C GLN A 278 8.49 14.38 5.37
N LYS A 279 9.65 14.86 4.93
CA LYS A 279 9.83 16.28 4.59
C LYS A 279 8.88 16.71 3.48
N PHE A 280 8.63 15.83 2.50
CA PHE A 280 7.70 16.12 1.43
C PHE A 280 6.24 16.14 1.92
N ALA A 281 5.86 15.21 2.81
CA ALA A 281 4.54 15.19 3.43
C ALA A 281 4.30 16.45 4.28
N GLU A 282 5.29 16.90 5.06
CA GLU A 282 5.24 18.15 5.82
C GLU A 282 5.10 19.37 4.90
N LEU A 283 5.86 19.41 3.80
CA LEU A 283 5.76 20.48 2.80
C LEU A 283 4.37 20.54 2.17
N VAL A 284 3.87 19.40 1.67
CA VAL A 284 2.53 19.31 1.07
C VAL A 284 1.46 19.69 2.10
N ASN A 285 1.55 19.18 3.32
CA ASN A 285 0.60 19.49 4.40
C ASN A 285 0.64 20.96 4.80
N SER A 286 1.78 21.64 4.66
CA SER A 286 1.90 23.08 4.94
C SER A 286 1.23 23.96 3.87
N CYS A 287 0.89 23.40 2.71
CA CYS A 287 0.29 24.11 1.59
C CYS A 287 -1.23 24.01 1.60
N ASP A 288 -1.86 24.89 0.83
CA ASP A 288 -3.29 24.92 0.58
C ASP A 288 -3.54 24.25 -0.77
N VAL A 289 -3.07 24.83 -1.86
CA VAL A 289 -3.32 24.28 -3.20
C VAL A 289 -2.15 23.39 -3.63
N LEU A 290 -2.44 22.27 -4.28
CA LEU A 290 -1.44 21.45 -4.95
C LEU A 290 -1.71 21.44 -6.45
N MET A 291 -0.75 21.90 -7.22
CA MET A 291 -0.77 21.88 -8.67
C MET A 291 0.35 20.98 -9.18
N GLY A 292 0.07 20.17 -10.20
CA GLY A 292 1.08 19.30 -10.79
C GLY A 292 0.56 18.58 -12.02
N VAL A 293 1.46 17.90 -12.72
CA VAL A 293 1.09 17.05 -13.85
C VAL A 293 0.60 15.69 -13.34
N HIS A 294 -0.41 15.12 -14.00
CA HIS A 294 -0.99 13.83 -13.63
C HIS A 294 0.06 12.70 -13.53
N GLY A 295 -0.13 11.80 -12.55
CA GLY A 295 0.77 10.69 -12.23
C GLY A 295 1.54 10.89 -10.92
N ALA A 296 2.82 10.47 -10.91
CA ALA A 296 3.67 10.38 -9.71
C ALA A 296 3.79 11.69 -8.89
N GLY A 297 3.75 12.85 -9.57
CA GLY A 297 3.80 14.16 -8.90
C GLY A 297 2.57 14.43 -8.04
N LEU A 298 1.37 14.18 -8.59
CA LEU A 298 0.10 14.41 -7.92
C LEU A 298 -0.34 13.30 -6.96
N THR A 299 0.34 12.14 -6.94
CA THR A 299 0.09 11.09 -5.95
C THR A 299 0.18 11.61 -4.51
N ASN A 300 1.05 12.60 -4.27
CA ASN A 300 1.26 13.21 -2.96
C ASN A 300 0.06 14.02 -2.45
N ILE A 301 -1.03 14.16 -3.23
CA ILE A 301 -2.31 14.73 -2.79
C ILE A 301 -2.87 14.05 -1.53
N VAL A 302 -2.44 12.83 -1.21
CA VAL A 302 -2.79 12.12 0.02
C VAL A 302 -2.37 12.87 1.29
N PHE A 303 -1.33 13.72 1.22
CA PHE A 303 -0.84 14.52 2.35
C PHE A 303 -1.49 15.92 2.46
N LEU A 304 -2.29 16.33 1.48
CA LEU A 304 -3.05 17.58 1.56
C LEU A 304 -4.18 17.50 2.60
N LEU A 305 -4.79 18.63 2.93
CA LEU A 305 -6.03 18.65 3.71
C LEU A 305 -7.28 18.55 2.82
N LYS A 306 -8.38 18.16 3.46
CA LYS A 306 -9.64 17.67 2.86
C LYS A 306 -10.44 18.67 2.00
N MET A 307 -10.05 19.94 1.92
CA MET A 307 -10.85 21.00 1.27
C MET A 307 -10.07 21.80 0.21
N LEU A 308 -9.19 21.17 -0.55
CA LEU A 308 -8.29 21.90 -1.43
C LEU A 308 -8.31 21.39 -2.87
N PHE A 309 -8.41 22.35 -3.80
CA PHE A 309 -8.46 22.13 -5.23
C PHE A 309 -7.14 21.53 -5.72
N SER A 310 -7.24 20.46 -6.52
CA SER A 310 -6.13 19.90 -7.27
C SER A 310 -6.38 20.12 -8.75
N PHE A 311 -5.49 20.85 -9.40
CA PHE A 311 -5.50 20.98 -10.85
C PHE A 311 -4.70 19.82 -11.44
N ARG A 312 -5.39 18.96 -12.19
CA ARG A 312 -4.78 17.88 -12.97
C ARG A 312 -4.62 18.36 -14.41
N PHE A 313 -3.38 18.58 -14.82
CA PHE A 313 -3.08 18.74 -16.22
C PHE A 313 -2.84 17.36 -16.85
N PHE A 314 -3.66 17.03 -17.83
CA PHE A 314 -3.41 15.92 -18.76
C PHE A 314 -2.62 16.49 -19.93
N GLN A 315 -1.52 15.84 -20.27
CA GLN A 315 -0.86 16.10 -21.53
C GLN A 315 -1.75 15.43 -22.59
N SER A 316 -2.34 16.21 -23.51
CA SER A 316 -2.96 15.61 -24.69
C SER A 316 -1.82 14.94 -25.46
N GLU A 317 -1.88 13.62 -25.62
CA GLU A 317 -1.10 12.99 -26.67
C GLU A 317 -1.59 13.62 -27.98
N GLY A 318 -0.68 14.31 -28.67
CA GLY A 318 -0.97 14.83 -29.99
C GLY A 318 -1.43 13.67 -30.85
N LEU A 319 -2.61 13.81 -31.45
CA LEU A 319 -2.95 13.11 -32.67
C LEU A 319 -1.91 13.51 -33.71
N ASN A 320 -0.83 12.73 -33.81
CA ASN A 320 0.02 12.78 -34.98
C ASN A 320 -0.81 12.17 -36.12
N GLY A 321 -1.13 13.01 -37.10
CA GLY A 321 -1.62 12.58 -38.40
C GLY A 321 -0.57 11.84 -39.21
#